data_AF-A0A3N7DSJ3-F1
#
_entry.id   AF-A0A3N7DSJ3-F1
#
_cell.length_a   1.000
_cell.length_b   1.000
_cell.length_c   1.000
_cell.angle_alpha   90.00
_cell.angle_beta   90.00
_cell.angle_gamma   90.00
#
_symmetry.space_group_name_H-M   'P 1'
#
loop_
_entity.id
_entity.type
_entity.pdbx_description
1 polymer ?
#
loop_
_entity_poly.entity_id
_entity_poly.type
_entity_poly.pdbx_seq_one_letter_code
_entity_poly.pdbx_strand_id
1 'polypeptide(L)'
;MKDNSYGAATLRGVILDGCILFERIMDKFISEYFADSEFKKNQLMEFILSTEKISFDSKRQIFISLTNHIFPDFKKQHPNFDKLLQELVSIRNILAHAELLRNDQEREEEDSFSYIRYKNGKRTVVNYNNEKIKMISSNMDYVGDTLAATYKSLINR
;
A
#
# COMPACT_ATOMS: atom_id res chain seq x y z
N MET A 1 -29.87 -12.39 7.19
CA MET A 1 -29.01 -11.35 6.59
C MET A 1 -27.58 -11.76 6.86
N LYS A 2 -26.80 -12.09 5.82
CA LYS A 2 -25.36 -12.27 5.99
C LYS A 2 -24.78 -10.89 6.30
N ASP A 3 -24.00 -10.81 7.35
CA ASP A 3 -23.47 -9.55 7.86
C ASP A 3 -22.34 -9.08 6.91
N ASN A 4 -22.69 -8.27 5.91
CA ASN A 4 -21.76 -7.68 4.95
C ASN A 4 -20.65 -6.85 5.63
N SER A 5 -20.83 -6.51 6.92
CA SER A 5 -19.79 -5.88 7.74
C SER A 5 -18.57 -6.79 7.97
N TYR A 6 -18.74 -8.11 8.01
CA TYR A 6 -17.63 -9.05 8.15
C TYR A 6 -16.74 -9.05 6.90
N GLY A 7 -17.34 -9.10 5.71
CA GLY A 7 -16.61 -9.03 4.44
C GLY A 7 -15.83 -7.72 4.27
N ALA A 8 -16.46 -6.59 4.60
CA ALA A 8 -15.81 -5.28 4.54
C ALA A 8 -14.67 -5.12 5.56
N ALA A 9 -14.84 -5.65 6.78
CA ALA A 9 -13.80 -5.66 7.80
C ALA A 9 -12.60 -6.53 7.38
N THR A 10 -12.86 -7.72 6.85
CA THR A 10 -11.81 -8.63 6.36
C THR A 10 -11.02 -8.00 5.22
N LEU A 11 -11.68 -7.44 4.20
CA LEU A 11 -10.97 -6.80 3.10
C LEU A 11 -10.16 -5.59 3.56
N ARG A 12 -10.73 -4.75 4.42
CA ARG A 12 -10.00 -3.64 5.04
C ARG A 12 -8.73 -4.14 5.71
N GLY A 13 -8.82 -5.20 6.51
CA GLY A 13 -7.65 -5.85 7.13
C GLY A 13 -6.59 -6.26 6.11
N VAL A 14 -6.99 -7.03 5.09
CA VAL A 14 -6.08 -7.52 4.04
C VAL A 14 -5.33 -6.38 3.33
N ILE A 15 -6.02 -5.30 2.96
CA ILE A 15 -5.38 -4.17 2.26
C ILE A 15 -4.45 -3.40 3.19
N LEU A 16 -4.86 -3.17 4.45
CA LEU A 16 -4.02 -2.49 5.44
C LEU A 16 -2.74 -3.29 5.71
N ASP A 17 -2.88 -4.60 5.96
CA ASP A 17 -1.76 -5.49 6.26
C ASP A 17 -0.78 -5.61 5.07
N GLY A 18 -1.30 -5.74 3.86
CA GLY A 18 -0.44 -5.79 2.68
C GLY A 18 0.31 -4.47 2.44
N CYS A 19 -0.31 -3.32 2.70
CA CYS A 19 0.39 -2.05 2.64
C CYS A 19 1.47 -1.93 3.72
N ILE A 20 1.22 -2.42 4.94
CA ILE A 20 2.25 -2.51 5.98
C ILE A 20 3.43 -3.35 5.49
N LEU A 21 3.18 -4.49 4.84
CA LEU A 21 4.23 -5.31 4.28
C LEU A 21 5.04 -4.57 3.21
N PHE A 22 4.39 -3.83 2.31
CA PHE A 22 5.08 -3.01 1.29
C PHE A 22 5.99 -1.98 1.94
N GLU A 23 5.50 -1.30 2.97
CA GLU A 23 6.26 -0.33 3.73
C GLU A 23 7.51 -0.97 4.35
N ARG A 24 7.38 -2.17 4.92
CA ARG A 24 8.50 -2.91 5.50
C ARG A 24 9.52 -3.38 4.47
N ILE A 25 9.09 -3.75 3.27
CA ILE A 25 10.03 -4.12 2.19
C ILE A 25 10.80 -2.88 1.72
N MET A 26 10.12 -1.74 1.55
CA MET A 26 10.79 -0.49 1.19
C MET A 26 11.76 -0.03 2.27
N ASP A 27 11.37 -0.12 3.55
CA ASP A 27 12.25 0.22 4.67
C ASP A 27 13.54 -0.62 4.62
N LYS A 28 13.40 -1.95 4.47
CA LYS A 28 14.56 -2.84 4.33
C LYS A 28 15.40 -2.46 3.13
N PHE A 29 14.80 -2.25 1.96
CA PHE A 29 15.51 -1.85 0.74
C PHE A 29 16.33 -0.56 0.93
N ILE A 30 15.73 0.46 1.55
CA ILE A 30 16.40 1.74 1.82
C ILE A 30 17.55 1.52 2.82
N SER A 31 17.32 0.72 3.86
CA SER A 31 18.35 0.45 4.87
C SER A 31 19.54 -0.31 4.30
N GLU A 32 19.29 -1.31 3.46
CA GLU A 32 20.31 -2.09 2.76
C GLU A 32 21.16 -1.21 1.83
N TYR A 33 20.54 -0.24 1.16
CA TYR A 33 21.27 0.64 0.25
C TYR A 33 22.19 1.65 0.97
N PHE A 34 21.76 2.20 2.11
CA PHE A 34 22.48 3.30 2.77
C PHE A 34 23.41 2.86 3.92
N ALA A 35 23.37 1.59 4.34
CA ALA A 35 24.15 1.12 5.48
C ALA A 35 24.86 -0.20 5.20
N ASP A 36 26.18 -0.20 5.34
CA ASP A 36 27.04 -1.36 5.05
C ASP A 36 27.10 -2.40 6.17
N SER A 37 26.63 -2.06 7.37
CA SER A 37 26.66 -2.95 8.54
C SER A 37 25.28 -3.17 9.13
N GLU A 38 25.04 -4.39 9.61
CA GLU A 38 23.79 -4.76 10.25
C GLU A 38 23.41 -3.83 11.40
N PHE A 39 24.40 -3.37 12.17
CA PHE A 39 24.18 -2.39 13.23
C PHE A 39 23.63 -1.07 12.68
N LYS A 40 24.24 -0.51 11.62
CA LYS A 40 23.80 0.76 11.01
C LYS A 40 22.44 0.61 10.31
N LYS A 41 22.18 -0.53 9.67
CA LYS A 41 20.87 -0.85 9.08
C LYS A 41 19.78 -0.81 10.15
N ASN A 42 20.02 -1.48 11.27
CA ASN A 42 19.08 -1.49 12.39
C ASN A 42 18.88 -0.10 13.00
N GLN A 43 19.94 0.72 13.15
CA GLN A 43 19.80 2.10 13.59
C GLN A 43 18.97 2.95 12.62
N LEU A 44 19.22 2.85 11.30
CA LEU A 44 18.44 3.57 10.29
C LEU A 44 16.97 3.12 10.31
N MET A 45 16.73 1.82 10.46
CA MET A 45 15.40 1.25 10.61
C MET A 45 14.69 1.77 11.86
N GLU A 46 15.34 1.79 13.01
CA GLU A 46 14.73 2.15 14.30
C GLU A 46 14.49 3.66 14.44
N PHE A 47 15.47 4.48 14.06
CA PHE A 47 15.42 5.92 14.36
C PHE A 47 14.71 6.76 13.30
N ILE A 48 14.58 6.23 12.08
CA ILE A 48 14.12 6.99 10.92
C ILE A 48 12.98 6.23 10.23
N LEU A 49 13.24 5.05 9.69
CA LEU A 49 12.30 4.40 8.77
C LEU A 49 11.07 3.83 9.47
N SER A 50 11.22 3.17 10.62
CA SER A 50 10.10 2.57 11.37
C SER A 50 9.33 3.57 12.24
N THR A 51 9.63 4.86 12.11
CA THR A 51 9.02 5.93 12.91
C THR A 51 8.09 6.78 12.06
N GLU A 52 7.29 7.63 12.71
CA GLU A 52 6.43 8.59 12.02
C GLU A 52 7.19 9.74 11.32
N LYS A 53 8.53 9.78 11.45
CA LYS A 53 9.38 10.83 10.86
C LYS A 53 9.41 10.79 9.33
N ILE A 54 9.20 9.61 8.73
CA ILE A 54 9.13 9.46 7.28
C ILE A 54 7.79 8.82 6.92
N SER A 55 7.01 9.55 6.12
CA SER A 55 5.72 9.06 5.64
C SER A 55 5.90 7.91 4.62
N PHE A 56 4.86 7.08 4.46
CA PHE A 56 4.82 6.07 3.40
C PHE A 56 5.13 6.69 2.03
N ASP A 57 4.51 7.82 1.69
CA ASP A 57 4.71 8.48 0.39
C ASP A 57 6.17 8.88 0.18
N SER A 58 6.82 9.41 1.22
CA SER A 58 8.25 9.72 1.19
C SER A 58 9.10 8.47 0.98
N LYS A 59 8.78 7.36 1.66
CA LYS A 59 9.46 6.06 1.43
C LYS A 59 9.28 5.55 0.01
N ARG A 60 8.08 5.66 -0.56
CA ARG A 60 7.81 5.34 -1.98
C ARG A 60 8.71 6.14 -2.90
N GLN A 61 8.76 7.46 -2.72
CA GLN A 61 9.58 8.33 -3.57
C GLN A 61 11.07 7.97 -3.50
N ILE A 62 11.59 7.73 -2.29
CA ILE A 62 12.97 7.28 -2.08
C ILE A 62 13.20 5.94 -2.78
N PHE A 63 12.33 4.95 -2.53
CA PHE A 63 12.41 3.63 -3.15
C PHE A 63 12.45 3.72 -4.68
N ILE A 64 11.51 4.45 -5.31
CA ILE A 64 11.45 4.62 -6.77
C ILE A 64 12.72 5.29 -7.30
N SER A 65 13.23 6.31 -6.61
CA SER A 65 14.46 6.99 -7.00
C SER A 65 15.66 6.03 -6.95
N LEU A 66 15.81 5.28 -5.86
CA LEU A 66 16.89 4.32 -5.69
C LEU A 66 16.80 3.18 -6.70
N THR A 67 15.61 2.58 -6.86
CA THR A 67 15.41 1.47 -7.79
C THR A 67 15.72 1.88 -9.23
N ASN A 68 15.29 3.06 -9.69
CA ASN A 68 15.62 3.54 -11.04
C ASN A 68 17.11 3.85 -11.21
N HIS A 69 17.80 4.24 -10.14
CA HIS A 69 19.24 4.45 -10.16
C HIS A 69 20.03 3.13 -10.21
N ILE A 70 19.61 2.14 -9.41
CA ILE A 70 20.27 0.85 -9.23
C ILE A 70 19.96 -0.12 -10.38
N PHE A 71 18.74 -0.04 -10.92
CA PHE A 71 18.19 -0.91 -11.97
C PHE A 71 17.61 -0.02 -13.10
N PRO A 72 18.43 0.43 -14.07
CA PRO A 72 18.03 1.41 -15.08
C PRO A 72 16.83 0.99 -15.95
N ASP A 73 16.60 -0.31 -16.13
CA ASP A 73 15.49 -0.84 -16.91
C ASP A 73 14.21 -1.07 -16.09
N PHE A 74 14.23 -0.85 -14.76
CA PHE A 74 13.07 -1.09 -13.89
C PHE A 74 11.83 -0.33 -14.38
N LYS A 75 11.97 0.96 -14.70
CA LYS A 75 10.86 1.77 -15.22
C LYS A 75 10.32 1.27 -16.56
N LYS A 76 11.16 0.65 -17.40
CA LYS A 76 10.72 0.09 -18.69
C LYS A 76 9.97 -1.22 -18.48
N GLN A 77 10.42 -2.05 -17.54
CA GLN A 77 9.81 -3.34 -17.22
C GLN A 77 8.51 -3.17 -16.41
N HIS A 78 8.44 -2.15 -15.55
CA HIS A 78 7.35 -1.90 -14.62
C HIS A 78 6.81 -0.45 -14.75
N PRO A 79 6.32 -0.03 -15.93
CA PRO A 79 6.01 1.38 -16.22
C PRO A 79 4.90 1.97 -15.33
N ASN A 80 4.00 1.12 -14.83
CA ASN A 80 2.87 1.55 -14.00
C ASN A 80 3.10 1.35 -12.49
N PHE A 81 4.25 0.81 -12.07
CA PHE A 81 4.46 0.40 -10.69
C PHE A 81 4.32 1.54 -9.68
N ASP A 82 4.95 2.70 -9.92
CA ASP A 82 4.83 3.86 -9.02
C ASP A 82 3.39 4.35 -8.90
N LYS A 83 2.67 4.41 -10.03
CA LYS A 83 1.25 4.80 -10.06
C LYS A 83 0.38 3.82 -9.27
N LEU A 84 0.56 2.52 -9.47
CA LEU A 84 -0.19 1.49 -8.75
C LEU A 84 0.09 1.53 -7.25
N LEU A 85 1.37 1.67 -6.86
CA LEU A 85 1.75 1.80 -5.46
C LEU A 85 1.15 3.07 -4.83
N GLN A 86 1.12 4.20 -5.54
CA GLN A 86 0.46 5.42 -5.10
C GLN A 86 -1.06 5.24 -4.93
N GLU A 87 -1.72 4.56 -5.86
CA GLU A 87 -3.15 4.24 -5.78
C GLU A 87 -3.46 3.38 -4.55
N LEU A 88 -2.67 2.35 -4.29
CA LEU A 88 -2.82 1.48 -3.11
C LEU A 88 -2.64 2.24 -1.80
N VAL A 89 -1.68 3.18 -1.73
CA VAL A 89 -1.53 4.07 -0.57
C VAL A 89 -2.75 4.95 -0.38
N SER A 90 -3.33 5.47 -1.46
CA SER A 90 -4.55 6.27 -1.39
C SER A 90 -5.73 5.43 -0.86
N ILE A 91 -5.88 4.21 -1.36
CA ILE A 91 -6.91 3.26 -0.90
C ILE A 91 -6.70 2.92 0.57
N ARG A 92 -5.48 2.58 0.99
CA ARG A 92 -5.11 2.33 2.39
C ARG A 92 -5.49 3.49 3.30
N ASN A 93 -5.23 4.73 2.89
CA ASN A 93 -5.61 5.92 3.66
C ASN A 93 -7.13 6.10 3.75
N ILE A 94 -7.87 5.83 2.67
CA ILE A 94 -9.34 5.80 2.72
C ILE A 94 -9.79 4.75 3.71
N LEU A 95 -9.33 3.52 3.58
CA LEU A 95 -9.74 2.41 4.43
C LEU A 95 -9.36 2.62 5.90
N ALA A 96 -8.22 3.25 6.20
CA ALA A 96 -7.78 3.52 7.56
C ALA A 96 -8.64 4.56 8.29
N HIS A 97 -9.11 5.58 7.58
CA HIS A 97 -9.73 6.76 8.19
C HIS A 97 -11.22 6.95 7.87
N ALA A 98 -11.74 6.26 6.85
CA ALA A 98 -13.12 6.38 6.45
C ALA A 98 -14.03 5.52 7.33
N GLU A 99 -15.25 6.01 7.53
CA GLU A 99 -16.32 5.30 8.21
C GLU A 99 -16.98 4.32 7.23
N LEU A 100 -17.16 3.07 7.64
CA LEU A 100 -17.92 2.10 6.86
C LEU A 100 -19.39 2.50 6.89
N LEU A 101 -19.97 2.79 5.73
CA LEU A 101 -21.39 3.05 5.61
C LEU A 101 -22.12 1.71 5.76
N ARG A 102 -22.75 1.50 6.93
CA ARG A 102 -23.68 0.38 7.15
C ARG A 102 -25.02 0.79 6.57
N ASN A 103 -25.47 0.14 5.51
CA ASN A 103 -26.75 0.48 4.88
C ASN A 103 -27.91 0.01 5.75
N ASP A 104 -28.72 0.95 6.27
CA ASP A 104 -30.06 0.64 6.76
C ASP A 104 -31.14 0.85 5.67
N GLN A 105 -30.87 1.55 4.55
CA GLN A 105 -31.97 1.92 3.61
C GLN A 105 -31.71 1.96 2.09
N GLU A 106 -30.52 1.78 1.51
CA GLU A 106 -30.38 1.87 0.04
C GLU A 106 -29.54 0.74 -0.54
N ARG A 107 -30.24 -0.18 -1.24
CA ARG A 107 -29.78 -1.18 -2.22
C ARG A 107 -28.27 -1.42 -2.26
N GLU A 108 -27.81 -2.33 -1.40
CA GLU A 108 -26.60 -3.10 -1.67
C GLU A 108 -26.86 -4.01 -2.88
N GLU A 109 -26.09 -3.86 -3.95
CA GLU A 109 -25.67 -5.06 -4.68
C GLU A 109 -25.00 -5.97 -3.65
N GLU A 110 -25.40 -7.24 -3.58
CA GLU A 110 -25.12 -8.18 -2.46
C GLU A 110 -23.63 -8.24 -2.04
N ASP A 111 -22.71 -7.81 -2.90
CA ASP A 111 -21.25 -7.87 -2.71
C ASP A 111 -20.53 -6.50 -2.89
N SER A 112 -21.15 -5.41 -2.47
CA SER A 112 -20.51 -4.08 -2.48
C SER A 112 -20.50 -3.44 -1.10
N PHE A 113 -19.46 -2.66 -0.81
CA PHE A 113 -19.41 -1.85 0.42
C PHE A 113 -18.96 -0.43 0.11
N SER A 114 -19.42 0.48 0.96
CA SER A 114 -19.25 1.92 0.77
C SER A 114 -18.58 2.53 1.99
N TYR A 115 -17.65 3.45 1.74
CA TYR A 115 -16.97 4.20 2.79
C TYR A 115 -17.29 5.68 2.68
N ILE A 116 -17.56 6.31 3.82
CA ILE A 116 -17.69 7.76 3.93
C ILE A 116 -16.32 8.35 4.22
N ARG A 117 -15.82 9.20 3.33
CA ARG A 117 -14.63 10.02 3.60
C ARG A 117 -14.98 11.50 3.54
N TYR A 118 -14.34 12.28 4.40
CA TYR A 118 -14.41 13.73 4.38
C TYR A 118 -13.18 14.28 3.64
N LYS A 119 -13.40 15.05 2.58
CA LYS A 119 -12.33 15.73 1.85
C LYS A 119 -12.71 17.19 1.68
N ASN A 120 -11.86 18.10 2.20
CA ASN A 120 -12.09 19.55 2.16
C ASN A 120 -13.47 19.95 2.72
N GLY A 121 -13.85 19.37 3.87
CA GLY A 121 -15.15 19.60 4.51
C GLY A 121 -16.35 18.97 3.80
N LYS A 122 -16.17 18.33 2.64
CA LYS A 122 -17.25 17.67 1.90
C LYS A 122 -17.29 16.18 2.20
N ARG A 123 -18.47 15.67 2.53
CA ARG A 123 -18.78 14.24 2.64
C ARG A 123 -18.78 13.63 1.24
N THR A 124 -17.97 12.60 1.02
CA THR A 124 -17.96 11.82 -0.23
C THR A 124 -18.08 10.35 0.08
N VAL A 125 -18.85 9.64 -0.73
CA VAL A 125 -19.02 8.18 -0.64
C VAL A 125 -18.10 7.53 -1.67
N VAL A 126 -17.35 6.52 -1.23
CA VAL A 126 -16.48 5.72 -2.10
C VAL A 126 -16.98 4.28 -2.08
N ASN A 127 -17.42 3.81 -3.24
CA ASN A 127 -17.96 2.47 -3.41
C ASN A 127 -16.85 1.50 -3.87
N TYR A 128 -16.94 0.28 -3.39
CA TYR A 128 -16.11 -0.85 -3.77
C TYR A 128 -17.02 -2.03 -4.07
N ASN A 129 -17.16 -2.33 -5.35
CA ASN A 129 -17.83 -3.52 -5.85
C ASN A 129 -16.81 -4.65 -6.08
N ASN A 130 -17.31 -5.85 -6.38
CA ASN A 130 -16.49 -7.02 -6.68
C ASN A 130 -15.39 -6.79 -7.72
N GLU A 131 -15.67 -6.06 -8.80
CA GLU A 131 -14.68 -5.78 -9.84
C GLU A 131 -13.52 -4.94 -9.30
N LYS A 132 -13.83 -3.87 -8.56
CA LYS A 132 -12.83 -3.01 -7.94
C LYS A 132 -12.03 -3.76 -6.88
N ILE A 133 -12.67 -4.64 -6.12
CA ILE A 133 -11.99 -5.50 -5.13
C ILE A 133 -10.98 -6.42 -5.83
N LYS A 134 -11.40 -7.12 -6.88
CA LYS A 134 -10.52 -7.99 -7.67
C LYS A 134 -9.34 -7.21 -8.26
N MET A 135 -9.60 -6.02 -8.81
CA MET A 135 -8.56 -5.14 -9.32
C MET A 135 -7.56 -4.73 -8.23
N ILE A 136 -8.04 -4.38 -7.04
CA ILE A 136 -7.17 -4.05 -5.90
C ILE A 136 -6.33 -5.25 -5.50
N SER A 137 -6.92 -6.44 -5.37
CA SER A 137 -6.18 -7.66 -5.06
C SER A 137 -5.09 -7.94 -6.10
N SER A 138 -5.40 -7.91 -7.40
CA SER A 138 -4.40 -8.11 -8.45
C SER A 138 -3.28 -7.05 -8.43
N ASN A 139 -3.62 -5.79 -8.12
CA ASN A 139 -2.62 -4.73 -7.98
C ASN A 139 -1.73 -4.96 -6.75
N MET A 140 -2.30 -5.43 -5.63
CA MET A 140 -1.55 -5.78 -4.43
C MET A 140 -0.57 -6.93 -4.71
N ASP A 141 -1.01 -7.98 -5.40
CA ASP A 141 -0.16 -9.10 -5.78
C ASP A 141 1.01 -8.63 -6.66
N TYR A 142 0.71 -7.91 -7.74
CA TYR A 142 1.73 -7.38 -8.65
C TYR A 142 2.75 -6.48 -7.94
N VAL A 143 2.29 -5.55 -7.10
CA VAL A 143 3.17 -4.64 -6.36
C VAL A 143 3.99 -5.40 -5.33
N GLY A 144 3.39 -6.33 -4.60
CA GLY A 144 4.06 -7.18 -3.62
C GLY A 144 5.17 -8.01 -4.25
N ASP A 145 4.87 -8.70 -5.35
CA ASP A 145 5.82 -9.52 -6.10
C ASP A 145 6.98 -8.67 -6.65
N THR A 146 6.66 -7.51 -7.23
CA THR A 146 7.67 -6.61 -7.79
C THR A 146 8.58 -6.05 -6.68
N LEU A 147 8.03 -5.66 -5.53
CA LEU A 147 8.81 -5.21 -4.37
C LEU A 147 9.74 -6.31 -3.86
N ALA A 148 9.21 -7.51 -3.65
CA ALA A 148 9.96 -8.64 -3.14
C ALA A 148 11.09 -9.06 -4.09
N ALA A 149 10.80 -9.13 -5.40
CA ALA A 149 11.79 -9.43 -6.43
C ALA A 149 12.89 -8.37 -6.48
N THR A 150 12.53 -7.08 -6.47
CA THR A 150 13.47 -5.96 -6.51
C THR A 150 14.39 -5.96 -5.29
N TYR A 151 13.83 -6.20 -4.09
CA TYR A 151 14.61 -6.34 -2.87
C TYR A 151 15.56 -7.54 -2.93
N LYS A 152 15.09 -8.69 -3.41
CA LYS A 152 15.92 -9.88 -3.60
C LYS A 152 17.06 -9.61 -4.59
N SER A 153 16.83 -8.83 -5.64
CA SER A 153 17.87 -8.43 -6.59
C SER A 153 18.90 -7.49 -5.96
N LEU A 154 18.53 -6.67 -4.97
CA LEU A 154 19.48 -5.80 -4.27
C LEU A 154 20.44 -6.61 -3.40
N ILE A 155 19.92 -7.52 -2.57
CA ILE A 155 20.73 -8.27 -1.59
C ILE A 155 21.66 -9.32 -2.20
N ASN A 156 21.46 -9.69 -3.48
CA ASN A 156 22.29 -10.65 -4.19
C ASN A 156 23.38 -9.99 -5.06
N ARG A 157 23.57 -8.67 -4.95
CA ARG A 157 24.65 -7.94 -5.60
C ARG A 157 25.89 -7.94 -4.71
#